data_AF-A0A2V9JGM4-F1
#
_entry.id   AF-A0A2V9JGM4-F1
#
_cell.length_a   1.000
_cell.length_b   1.000
_cell.length_c   1.000
_cell.angle_alpha   90.00
_cell.angle_beta   90.00
_cell.angle_gamma   90.00
#
_symmetry.space_group_name_H-M   'P 1'
#
loop_
_entity.id
_entity.type
_entity.pdbx_description
1 polymer ?
#
loop_
_entity_poly.entity_id
_entity_poly.type
_entity_poly.pdbx_seq_one_letter_code
_entity_poly.pdbx_strand_id
1 'polypeptide(L)'
;PAAFLRGFRALYLGLPINCIIMGWVNLAMVKILRGTLEVDERSATLILVGMLLFTAFYTTISGLWGVLVTDLFQFVLKMGMVILLAILAVKAVGGIDALKLKIAQLDAAGGQAESRLSFFPDLDSVWMPAITLFVYLAVNWWASWYPGAEPGGGGYVAQRIFSARDERHGLLATLWFNVAHYALRPWPWILTALASLVLYPELVDKESRPSARN
;
A
#
# COMPACT_ATOMS: atom_id res chain seq x y z
N PRO A 1 -31.99 6.24 19.63
CA PRO A 1 -30.89 7.15 19.23
C PRO A 1 -29.56 6.42 18.94
N ALA A 2 -28.94 5.73 19.92
CA ALA A 2 -27.62 5.10 19.74
C ALA A 2 -27.61 3.91 18.76
N ALA A 3 -28.66 3.07 18.75
CA ALA A 3 -28.76 1.95 17.82
C ALA A 3 -28.86 2.40 16.35
N PHE A 4 -29.64 3.45 16.08
CA PHE A 4 -29.75 4.05 14.75
C PHE A 4 -28.39 4.60 14.26
N LEU A 5 -27.67 5.34 15.10
CA LEU A 5 -26.35 5.88 14.74
C LEU A 5 -25.32 4.79 14.46
N ARG A 6 -25.33 3.69 15.24
CA ARG A 6 -24.47 2.53 14.98
C ARG A 6 -24.84 1.84 13.67
N GLY A 7 -26.14 1.65 13.42
CA GLY A 7 -26.64 1.05 12.18
C GLY A 7 -26.28 1.89 10.95
N PHE A 8 -26.51 3.21 11.00
CA PHE A 8 -26.13 4.14 9.94
C PHE A 8 -24.62 4.10 9.68
N ARG A 9 -23.79 4.18 10.73
CA ARG A 9 -22.33 4.09 10.61
C ARG A 9 -21.88 2.76 9.99
N ALA A 10 -22.48 1.65 10.39
CA ALA A 10 -22.16 0.33 9.85
C ALA A 10 -22.50 0.24 8.35
N LEU A 11 -23.65 0.75 7.92
CA LEU A 11 -24.02 0.77 6.50
C LEU A 11 -23.15 1.73 5.69
N TYR A 12 -22.90 2.94 6.21
CA TYR A 12 -22.08 3.96 5.56
C TYR A 12 -20.62 3.49 5.39
N LEU A 13 -19.99 2.95 6.42
CA LEU A 13 -18.62 2.45 6.31
C LEU A 13 -18.58 1.12 5.54
N GLY A 14 -19.57 0.26 5.77
CA GLY A 14 -19.62 -1.08 5.20
C GLY A 14 -19.85 -1.12 3.70
N LEU A 15 -20.64 -0.21 3.14
CA LEU A 15 -21.04 -0.26 1.74
C LEU A 15 -20.40 0.85 0.88
N PRO A 16 -20.78 2.14 0.96
CA PRO A 16 -20.25 3.15 0.05
C PRO A 16 -18.74 3.34 0.21
N ILE A 17 -18.22 3.41 1.43
CA ILE A 17 -16.77 3.60 1.63
C ILE A 17 -15.97 2.40 1.10
N ASN A 18 -16.37 1.16 1.42
CA ASN A 18 -15.72 -0.03 0.85
C ASN A 18 -15.81 -0.09 -0.68
N CYS A 19 -16.94 0.31 -1.28
CA CYS A 19 -17.08 0.37 -2.73
C CYS A 19 -16.11 1.37 -3.37
N ILE A 20 -15.91 2.53 -2.75
CA ILE A 20 -14.93 3.52 -3.23
C ILE A 20 -13.51 2.94 -3.15
N ILE A 21 -13.16 2.28 -2.04
CA ILE A 21 -11.86 1.61 -1.86
C ILE A 21 -11.63 0.56 -2.94
N MET A 22 -12.61 -0.33 -3.13
CA MET A 22 -12.55 -1.34 -4.17
C MET A 22 -12.38 -0.71 -5.55
N GLY A 23 -13.05 0.42 -5.82
CA GLY A 23 -12.94 1.16 -7.08
C GLY A 23 -11.51 1.55 -7.44
N TRP A 24 -10.79 2.24 -6.54
CA TRP A 24 -9.42 2.67 -6.85
C TRP A 24 -8.41 1.51 -6.83
N VAL A 25 -8.61 0.50 -5.98
CA VAL A 25 -7.74 -0.70 -5.95
C VAL A 25 -7.89 -1.48 -7.25
N ASN A 26 -9.12 -1.66 -7.73
CA ASN A 26 -9.42 -2.32 -8.99
C ASN A 26 -8.87 -1.54 -10.19
N LEU A 27 -8.97 -0.20 -10.17
CA LEU A 27 -8.35 0.64 -11.19
C LEU A 27 -6.82 0.45 -11.23
N ALA A 28 -6.16 0.44 -10.08
CA ALA A 28 -4.72 0.17 -9.99
C ALA A 28 -4.39 -1.25 -10.52
N MET A 29 -5.23 -2.25 -10.22
CA MET A 29 -5.04 -3.60 -10.71
C MET A 29 -5.17 -3.70 -12.24
N VAL A 30 -6.13 -3.01 -12.86
CA VAL A 30 -6.22 -2.92 -14.33
C VAL A 30 -4.96 -2.31 -14.93
N LYS A 31 -4.42 -1.25 -14.32
CA LYS A 31 -3.17 -0.63 -14.77
C LYS A 31 -1.98 -1.60 -14.70
N ILE A 32 -1.87 -2.36 -13.60
CA ILE A 32 -0.84 -3.40 -13.44
C ILE A 32 -1.01 -4.48 -14.51
N LEU A 33 -2.21 -5.04 -14.68
CA LEU A 33 -2.46 -6.11 -15.65
C LEU A 33 -2.12 -5.68 -17.08
N ARG A 34 -2.51 -4.47 -17.48
CA ARG A 34 -2.14 -3.90 -18.78
C ARG A 34 -0.63 -3.74 -18.94
N GLY A 35 0.04 -3.31 -17.88
CA GLY A 35 1.49 -3.11 -17.89
C GLY A 35 2.30 -4.41 -17.88
N THR A 36 1.83 -5.44 -17.19
CA THR A 36 2.60 -6.70 -16.99
C THR A 36 2.25 -7.79 -17.99
N LEU A 37 0.98 -7.88 -18.41
CA LEU A 37 0.51 -8.89 -19.38
C LEU A 37 0.38 -8.31 -20.79
N GLU A 38 0.60 -7.00 -20.96
CA GLU A 38 0.50 -6.30 -22.25
C GLU A 38 -0.85 -6.48 -22.95
N VAL A 39 -1.92 -6.65 -22.16
CA VAL A 39 -3.28 -6.80 -22.66
C VAL A 39 -4.01 -5.45 -22.79
N ASP A 40 -5.03 -5.40 -23.65
CA ASP A 40 -5.89 -4.23 -23.77
C ASP A 40 -6.77 -4.04 -22.50
N GLU A 41 -7.38 -2.86 -22.40
CA GLU A 41 -8.16 -2.47 -21.23
C GLU A 41 -9.39 -3.36 -20.98
N ARG A 42 -10.05 -3.82 -22.05
CA ARG A 42 -11.22 -4.69 -21.93
C ARG A 42 -10.79 -6.06 -21.44
N SER A 43 -9.71 -6.62 -21.98
CA SER A 43 -9.14 -7.88 -21.52
C SER A 43 -8.67 -7.82 -20.07
N ALA A 44 -7.96 -6.76 -19.67
CA ALA A 44 -7.55 -6.54 -18.28
C ALA A 44 -8.76 -6.47 -17.33
N THR A 45 -9.83 -5.79 -17.74
CA THR A 45 -11.07 -5.69 -16.95
C THR A 45 -11.75 -7.04 -16.81
N LEU A 46 -11.81 -7.84 -17.88
CA LEU A 46 -12.39 -9.20 -17.83
C LEU A 46 -11.58 -10.12 -16.90
N ILE A 47 -10.25 -10.07 -16.96
CA ILE A 47 -9.36 -10.82 -16.06
C ILE A 47 -9.64 -10.42 -14.60
N LEU A 48 -9.70 -9.11 -14.32
CA LEU A 48 -10.01 -8.60 -12.99
C LEU A 48 -11.37 -9.09 -12.48
N VAL A 49 -12.42 -9.01 -13.30
CA VAL A 49 -13.76 -9.51 -12.94
C VAL A 49 -13.70 -11.01 -12.64
N GLY A 50 -12.97 -11.80 -13.43
CA GLY A 50 -12.74 -13.22 -13.15
C GLY A 50 -12.05 -13.46 -11.80
N MET A 51 -11.01 -12.68 -11.48
CA MET A 51 -10.32 -12.75 -10.19
C MET A 51 -11.23 -12.38 -9.01
N LEU A 52 -12.08 -11.36 -9.18
CA LEU A 52 -13.04 -10.94 -8.16
C LEU A 52 -14.12 -12.00 -7.93
N LEU A 53 -14.66 -12.60 -9.00
CA LEU A 53 -15.63 -13.70 -8.89
C LEU A 53 -15.01 -14.93 -8.23
N PHE A 54 -13.79 -15.30 -8.61
CA PHE A 54 -13.06 -16.38 -7.95
C PHE A 54 -12.85 -16.08 -6.46
N THR A 55 -12.48 -14.84 -6.14
CA THR A 55 -12.30 -14.40 -4.75
C THR A 55 -13.60 -14.45 -3.97
N ALA A 56 -14.68 -13.89 -4.49
CA ALA A 56 -16.00 -13.97 -3.88
C ALA A 56 -16.45 -15.42 -3.65
N PHE A 57 -16.18 -16.30 -4.63
CA PHE A 57 -16.52 -17.72 -4.55
C PHE A 57 -15.81 -18.43 -3.39
N TYR A 58 -14.47 -18.38 -3.33
CA TYR A 58 -13.74 -19.12 -2.28
C TYR A 58 -13.94 -18.49 -0.90
N THR A 59 -14.07 -17.16 -0.80
CA THR A 59 -14.27 -16.48 0.49
C THR A 59 -15.64 -16.80 1.09
N THR A 60 -16.67 -16.91 0.25
CA THR A 60 -18.04 -17.28 0.70
C THR A 60 -18.10 -18.72 1.22
N ILE A 61 -17.39 -19.65 0.58
CA ILE A 61 -17.41 -21.08 0.97
C ILE A 61 -16.52 -21.34 2.20
N SER A 62 -15.33 -20.74 2.24
CA SER A 62 -14.31 -21.08 3.23
C SER A 62 -14.42 -20.31 4.56
N GLY A 63 -15.19 -19.22 4.58
CA GLY A 63 -15.38 -18.38 5.75
C GLY A 63 -14.09 -17.74 6.26
N LEU A 64 -14.14 -17.17 7.47
CA LEU A 64 -13.02 -16.41 8.03
C LEU A 64 -11.74 -17.25 8.17
N TRP A 65 -11.85 -18.52 8.55
CA TRP A 65 -10.69 -19.39 8.71
C TRP A 65 -9.96 -19.66 7.40
N GLY A 66 -10.70 -19.96 6.33
CA GLY A 66 -10.11 -20.13 5.00
C GLY A 66 -9.42 -18.87 4.50
N VAL A 67 -10.09 -17.71 4.68
CA VAL A 67 -9.51 -16.40 4.35
C VAL A 67 -8.20 -16.14 5.10
N LEU A 68 -8.15 -16.46 6.40
CA LEU A 68 -6.92 -16.28 7.19
C LEU A 68 -5.76 -17.13 6.67
N VAL A 69 -6.03 -18.37 6.24
CA VAL A 69 -5.00 -19.26 5.67
C VAL A 69 -4.53 -18.75 4.32
N THR A 70 -5.45 -18.33 3.44
CA THR A 70 -5.08 -17.77 2.13
C THR A 70 -4.30 -16.46 2.29
N ASP A 71 -4.67 -15.60 3.23
CA ASP A 71 -3.97 -14.36 3.53
C ASP A 71 -2.54 -14.62 4.01
N LEU A 72 -2.32 -15.64 4.86
CA LEU A 72 -0.99 -16.00 5.34
C LEU A 72 -0.10 -16.45 4.18
N PHE A 73 -0.63 -17.29 3.29
CA PHE A 73 0.09 -17.72 2.09
C PHE A 73 0.42 -16.53 1.18
N GLN A 74 -0.57 -15.69 0.87
CA GLN A 74 -0.38 -14.50 0.04
C GLN A 74 0.63 -13.53 0.67
N PHE A 75 0.61 -13.37 1.99
CA PHE A 75 1.59 -12.55 2.71
C PHE A 75 3.01 -13.10 2.53
N VAL A 76 3.24 -14.39 2.77
CA VAL A 76 4.57 -15.01 2.61
C VAL A 76 5.05 -14.91 1.16
N LEU A 77 4.18 -15.26 0.20
CA LEU A 77 4.49 -15.20 -1.23
C LEU A 77 4.86 -13.76 -1.66
N LYS A 78 3.99 -12.79 -1.33
CA LYS A 78 4.19 -11.38 -1.68
C LYS A 78 5.42 -10.80 -1.00
N MET A 79 5.68 -11.17 0.26
CA MET A 79 6.87 -10.73 0.98
C MET A 79 8.15 -11.32 0.36
N GLY A 80 8.16 -12.60 0.00
CA GLY A 80 9.28 -13.22 -0.71
C GLY A 80 9.54 -12.52 -2.05
N MET A 81 8.49 -12.27 -2.85
CA MET A 81 8.61 -11.60 -4.14
C MET A 81 9.12 -10.17 -4.03
N VAL A 82 8.61 -9.37 -3.09
CA VAL A 82 9.05 -7.96 -2.95
C VAL A 82 10.48 -7.86 -2.40
N ILE A 83 10.88 -8.76 -1.50
CA ILE A 83 12.27 -8.80 -1.00
C ILE A 83 13.22 -9.17 -2.13
N LEU A 84 12.88 -10.20 -2.92
CA LEU A 84 13.66 -10.59 -4.09
C LEU A 84 13.78 -9.43 -5.08
N LEU A 85 12.66 -8.75 -5.38
CA LEU A 85 12.65 -7.58 -6.26
C LEU A 85 13.57 -6.47 -5.75
N ALA A 86 13.51 -6.15 -4.46
CA ALA A 86 14.39 -5.13 -3.87
C ALA A 86 15.87 -5.49 -3.99
N ILE A 87 16.23 -6.75 -3.74
CA ILE A 87 17.61 -7.24 -3.90
C ILE A 87 18.06 -7.11 -5.36
N LEU A 88 17.24 -7.55 -6.31
CA LEU A 88 17.55 -7.48 -7.73
C LEU A 88 17.66 -6.03 -8.23
N ALA A 89 16.77 -5.15 -7.78
CA ALA A 89 16.78 -3.73 -8.14
C ALA A 89 18.04 -3.03 -7.61
N VAL A 90 18.41 -3.26 -6.35
CA VAL A 90 19.65 -2.71 -5.77
C VAL A 90 20.88 -3.27 -6.49
N LYS A 91 20.89 -4.56 -6.82
CA LYS A 91 21.98 -5.18 -7.60
C LYS A 91 22.09 -4.57 -9.00
N ALA A 92 20.98 -4.31 -9.68
CA ALA A 92 20.96 -3.69 -11.00
C ALA A 92 21.52 -2.26 -10.98
N VAL A 93 21.35 -1.53 -9.88
CA VAL A 93 21.97 -0.21 -9.69
C VAL A 93 23.49 -0.29 -9.48
N GLY A 94 23.99 -1.44 -8.99
CA GLY A 94 25.41 -1.67 -8.65
C GLY A 94 25.68 -1.84 -7.15
N GLY A 95 24.64 -2.06 -6.33
CA GLY A 95 24.74 -2.18 -4.88
C GLY A 95 24.25 -0.94 -4.12
N ILE A 96 24.23 -1.03 -2.78
CA ILE A 96 23.67 0.03 -1.94
C ILE A 96 24.51 1.32 -1.95
N ASP A 97 25.84 1.19 -2.03
CA ASP A 97 26.74 2.34 -2.06
C ASP A 97 26.62 3.10 -3.39
N ALA A 98 26.52 2.36 -4.50
CA ALA A 98 26.23 2.94 -5.81
C ALA A 98 24.86 3.61 -5.85
N LEU A 99 23.84 3.05 -5.19
CA LEU A 99 22.51 3.65 -5.08
C LEU A 99 22.59 5.00 -4.37
N LYS A 100 23.25 5.08 -3.21
CA LYS A 100 23.40 6.33 -2.46
C LYS A 100 24.14 7.40 -3.27
N LEU A 101 25.25 7.02 -3.92
CA LEU A 101 26.03 7.93 -4.75
C LEU A 101 25.22 8.50 -5.92
N LYS A 102 24.50 7.63 -6.65
CA LYS A 102 23.69 8.04 -7.80
C LYS A 102 22.51 8.92 -7.38
N ILE A 103 21.91 8.67 -6.23
CA ILE A 103 20.86 9.56 -5.69
C ILE A 103 21.44 10.93 -5.35
N ALA A 104 22.61 11.01 -4.70
CA ALA A 104 23.25 12.29 -4.41
C ALA A 104 23.58 13.08 -5.70
N GLN A 105 23.97 12.39 -6.78
CA GLN A 105 24.17 13.00 -8.10
C GLN A 105 22.86 13.52 -8.71
N LEU A 106 21.75 12.78 -8.56
CA LEU A 106 20.42 13.22 -9.00
C LEU A 106 19.89 14.40 -8.18
N ASP A 107 20.18 14.46 -6.88
CA ASP A 107 19.82 15.59 -6.01
C ASP A 107 20.57 16.85 -6.47
N ALA A 108 21.88 16.74 -6.72
CA ALA A 108 22.71 17.83 -7.23
C ALA A 108 22.30 18.31 -8.63
N ALA A 109 21.98 17.39 -9.54
CA ALA A 109 21.54 17.72 -10.90
C ALA A 109 20.15 18.35 -10.93
N GLY A 110 19.25 17.93 -10.03
CA GLY A 110 17.89 18.47 -9.91
C GLY A 110 17.80 19.82 -9.18
N GLY A 111 18.92 20.38 -8.72
CA GLY A 111 18.94 21.60 -7.93
C GLY A 111 18.19 21.46 -6.60
N GLN A 112 17.99 20.24 -6.10
CA GLN A 112 17.32 20.03 -4.83
C GLN A 112 18.30 20.31 -3.70
N ALA A 113 17.94 21.23 -2.80
CA ALA A 113 18.73 21.54 -1.61
C ALA A 113 18.71 20.38 -0.60
N GLU A 114 17.63 19.59 -0.60
CA GLU A 114 17.40 18.49 0.33
C GLU A 114 17.68 17.15 -0.36
N SER A 115 18.39 16.25 0.33
CA SER A 115 18.61 14.91 -0.20
C SER A 115 17.35 14.06 -0.10
N ARG A 116 17.03 13.30 -1.15
CA ARG A 116 15.92 12.33 -1.13
C ARG A 116 16.11 11.19 -0.12
N LEU A 117 17.30 11.07 0.46
CA LEU A 117 17.63 10.10 1.51
C LEU A 117 17.42 10.64 2.93
N SER A 118 17.10 11.94 3.09
CA SER A 118 16.83 12.55 4.39
C SER A 118 15.60 11.91 5.02
N PHE A 119 15.75 11.43 6.26
CA PHE A 119 14.64 10.80 6.98
C PHE A 119 13.63 11.84 7.51
N PHE A 120 14.11 13.01 7.92
CA PHE A 120 13.29 14.15 8.31
C PHE A 120 13.46 15.27 7.29
N PRO A 121 12.36 15.92 6.86
CA PRO A 121 12.44 17.10 6.03
C PRO A 121 13.01 18.27 6.81
N ASP A 122 13.71 19.16 6.11
CA ASP A 122 14.11 20.45 6.67
C ASP A 122 12.88 21.29 7.00
N LEU A 123 12.97 22.14 8.03
CA LEU A 123 11.82 22.93 8.51
C LEU A 123 11.22 23.84 7.43
N ASP A 124 12.07 24.32 6.52
CA ASP A 124 11.74 25.21 5.40
C ASP A 124 11.58 24.45 4.06
N SER A 125 11.42 23.13 4.11
CA SER A 125 11.26 22.31 2.91
C SER A 125 10.00 22.70 2.13
N VAL A 126 10.17 23.03 0.84
CA VAL A 126 9.06 23.45 -0.04
C VAL A 126 8.04 22.34 -0.27
N TRP A 127 8.52 21.09 -0.34
CA TRP A 127 7.66 19.93 -0.61
C TRP A 127 7.04 19.34 0.67
N MET A 128 7.72 19.49 1.81
CA MET A 128 7.24 19.01 3.11
C MET A 128 7.52 20.01 4.25
N PRO A 129 6.77 21.13 4.30
CA PRO A 129 6.87 22.06 5.42
C PRO A 129 6.62 21.37 6.76
N ALA A 130 7.23 21.85 7.85
CA ALA A 130 7.06 21.26 9.19
C ALA A 130 5.59 21.12 9.61
N ILE A 131 4.73 22.07 9.23
CA ILE A 131 3.29 22.00 9.49
C ILE A 131 2.62 20.85 8.72
N THR A 132 3.02 20.61 7.47
CA THR A 132 2.51 19.51 6.65
C THR A 132 2.93 18.17 7.23
N LEU A 133 4.18 18.05 7.67
CA LEU A 133 4.68 16.87 8.39
C LEU A 133 3.85 16.61 9.66
N PHE A 134 3.60 17.65 10.46
CA PHE A 134 2.76 17.53 11.66
C PHE A 134 1.34 17.10 11.33
N VAL A 135 0.73 17.69 10.29
CA VAL A 135 -0.61 17.30 9.82
C VAL A 135 -0.62 15.84 9.39
N TYR A 136 0.41 15.33 8.69
CA TYR A 136 0.48 13.92 8.34
C TYR A 136 0.59 13.00 9.55
N LEU A 137 1.47 13.31 10.50
CA LEU A 137 1.73 12.46 11.66
C LEU A 137 0.63 12.50 12.72
N ALA A 138 -0.01 13.65 12.93
CA ALA A 138 -1.03 13.83 13.95
C ALA A 138 -2.44 13.71 13.37
N VAL A 139 -2.81 14.65 12.49
CA VAL A 139 -4.20 14.81 12.04
C VAL A 139 -4.59 13.71 11.06
N ASN A 140 -3.80 13.47 10.01
CA ASN A 140 -4.12 12.46 9.01
C ASN A 140 -4.05 11.06 9.60
N TRP A 141 -3.06 10.76 10.45
CA TRP A 141 -3.02 9.46 11.13
C TRP A 141 -4.30 9.23 11.93
N TRP A 142 -4.73 10.19 12.75
CA TRP A 142 -5.92 10.07 13.60
C TRP A 142 -7.25 10.09 12.81
N ALA A 143 -7.34 10.94 11.79
CA ALA A 143 -8.56 11.15 11.01
C ALA A 143 -8.75 10.12 9.89
N SER A 144 -7.68 9.45 9.44
CA SER A 144 -7.76 8.47 8.36
C SER A 144 -8.46 7.21 8.84
N TRP A 145 -9.60 6.91 8.21
CA TRP A 145 -10.21 5.60 8.29
C TRP A 145 -9.57 4.70 7.22
N TYR A 146 -8.61 3.87 7.64
CA TYR A 146 -8.02 2.84 6.77
C TYR A 146 -8.52 1.47 7.22
N PRO A 147 -9.20 0.69 6.36
CA PRO A 147 -9.70 -0.63 6.73
C PRO A 147 -8.58 -1.50 7.31
N GLY A 148 -8.76 -1.93 8.56
CA GLY A 148 -7.77 -2.74 9.26
C GLY A 148 -6.54 -1.99 9.80
N ALA A 149 -6.51 -0.67 9.78
CA ALA A 149 -5.54 0.16 10.50
C ALA A 149 -6.22 1.43 11.06
N GLU A 150 -7.48 1.31 11.44
CA GLU A 150 -8.25 2.40 12.02
C GLU A 150 -7.68 2.75 13.41
N PRO A 151 -7.34 4.02 13.69
CA PRO A 151 -6.79 4.44 14.99
C PRO A 151 -7.69 4.06 16.18
N GLY A 152 -9.00 4.00 15.95
CA GLY A 152 -9.99 3.62 16.95
C GLY A 152 -10.19 2.11 17.15
N GLY A 153 -9.43 1.24 16.47
CA GLY A 153 -9.44 -0.21 16.70
C GLY A 153 -10.72 -0.93 16.27
N GLY A 154 -11.28 -0.58 15.10
CA GLY A 154 -12.53 -1.13 14.57
C GLY A 154 -12.41 -2.08 13.37
N GLY A 155 -13.56 -2.39 12.76
CA GLY A 155 -13.65 -3.08 11.47
C GLY A 155 -13.11 -4.52 11.46
N TYR A 156 -12.51 -4.90 10.33
CA TYR A 156 -12.03 -6.25 10.09
C TYR A 156 -10.89 -6.67 11.04
N VAL A 157 -10.11 -5.73 11.58
CA VAL A 157 -9.06 -6.03 12.56
C VAL A 157 -9.65 -6.38 13.92
N ALA A 158 -10.68 -5.66 14.38
CA ALA A 158 -11.39 -6.03 15.60
C ALA A 158 -11.97 -7.45 15.50
N GLN A 159 -12.55 -7.81 14.35
CA GLN A 159 -13.03 -9.18 14.09
C GLN A 159 -11.91 -10.23 14.24
N ARG A 160 -10.70 -9.95 13.73
CA ARG A 160 -9.55 -10.86 13.87
C ARG A 160 -9.04 -10.97 15.30
N ILE A 161 -9.00 -9.86 16.04
CA ILE A 161 -8.60 -9.84 17.45
C ILE A 161 -9.60 -10.63 18.31
N PHE A 162 -10.90 -10.41 18.11
CA PHE A 162 -11.96 -11.13 18.86
C PHE A 162 -12.10 -12.59 18.47
N SER A 163 -11.61 -12.98 17.30
CA SER A 163 -11.54 -14.39 16.87
C SER A 163 -10.28 -15.10 17.39
N ALA A 164 -9.40 -14.39 18.10
CA ALA A 164 -8.23 -15.00 18.72
C ALA A 164 -8.64 -15.92 19.88
N ARG A 165 -7.81 -16.93 20.14
CA ARG A 165 -8.08 -17.93 21.19
C ARG A 165 -8.25 -17.33 22.58
N ASP A 166 -7.42 -16.34 22.89
CA ASP A 166 -7.44 -15.59 24.14
C ASP A 166 -6.84 -14.19 23.91
N GLU A 167 -6.93 -13.34 24.93
CA GLU A 167 -6.44 -11.96 24.89
C GLU A 167 -4.94 -11.88 24.56
N ARG A 168 -4.13 -12.80 25.09
CA ARG A 168 -2.69 -12.83 24.83
C ARG A 168 -2.41 -13.10 23.36
N HIS A 169 -3.13 -14.04 22.74
CA HIS A 169 -3.01 -14.30 21.30
C HIS A 169 -3.47 -13.10 20.47
N GLY A 170 -4.54 -12.42 20.87
CA GLY A 170 -5.00 -11.19 20.23
C GLY A 170 -3.94 -10.08 20.29
N LEU A 171 -3.36 -9.84 21.48
CA LEU A 171 -2.30 -8.86 21.68
C LEU A 171 -1.06 -9.18 20.82
N LEU A 172 -0.57 -10.43 20.88
CA LEU A 172 0.59 -10.85 20.10
C LEU A 172 0.35 -10.76 18.60
N ALA A 173 -0.85 -11.08 18.11
CA ALA A 173 -1.22 -10.91 16.72
C ALA A 173 -1.20 -9.43 16.29
N THR A 174 -1.72 -8.53 17.13
CA THR A 174 -1.67 -7.09 16.86
C THR A 174 -0.24 -6.54 16.87
N LEU A 175 0.61 -6.98 17.80
CA LEU A 175 2.03 -6.60 17.82
C LEU A 175 2.76 -7.11 16.57
N TRP A 176 2.52 -8.36 16.19
CA TRP A 176 3.06 -8.94 14.96
C TRP A 176 2.62 -8.16 13.73
N PHE A 177 1.34 -7.80 13.63
CA PHE A 177 0.82 -6.97 12.55
C PHE A 177 1.58 -5.65 12.45
N ASN A 178 1.81 -4.94 13.56
CA ASN A 178 2.53 -3.67 13.55
C ASN A 178 3.96 -3.83 13.01
N VAL A 179 4.69 -4.84 13.48
CA VAL A 179 6.05 -5.13 12.99
C VAL A 179 6.03 -5.49 11.51
N ALA A 180 5.17 -6.41 11.10
CA ALA A 180 5.09 -6.86 9.71
C ALA A 180 4.65 -5.74 8.76
N HIS A 181 3.65 -4.95 9.16
CA HIS A 181 2.98 -3.96 8.32
C HIS A 181 3.79 -2.67 8.18
N TYR A 182 4.35 -2.15 9.28
CA TYR A 182 5.03 -0.85 9.34
C TYR A 182 6.54 -0.95 9.35
N ALA A 183 7.13 -1.98 9.95
CA ALA A 183 8.59 -2.13 9.97
C ALA A 183 9.08 -2.94 8.77
N LEU A 184 8.60 -4.17 8.59
CA LEU A 184 9.17 -5.11 7.62
C LEU A 184 8.76 -4.80 6.18
N ARG A 185 7.46 -4.65 5.93
CA ARG A 185 6.91 -4.54 4.58
C ARG A 185 7.30 -3.27 3.81
N PRO A 186 7.43 -2.08 4.42
CA PRO A 186 7.76 -0.88 3.65
C PRO A 186 9.19 -0.87 3.08
N TRP A 187 10.18 -1.44 3.78
CA TRP A 187 11.58 -1.38 3.37
C TRP A 187 11.87 -1.90 1.96
N PRO A 188 11.39 -3.10 1.55
CA PRO A 188 11.57 -3.57 0.18
C PRO A 188 11.01 -2.61 -0.88
N TRP A 189 9.85 -1.99 -0.60
CA TRP A 189 9.25 -1.02 -1.51
C TRP A 189 10.05 0.28 -1.60
N ILE A 190 10.53 0.79 -0.45
CA ILE A 190 11.39 1.98 -0.41
C ILE A 190 12.65 1.76 -1.25
N LEU A 191 13.35 0.63 -1.05
CA LEU A 191 14.55 0.30 -1.82
C LEU A 191 14.27 0.17 -3.31
N THR A 192 13.15 -0.49 -3.67
CA THR A 192 12.76 -0.65 -5.07
C THR A 192 12.41 0.69 -5.71
N ALA A 193 11.71 1.59 -4.99
CA ALA A 193 11.37 2.93 -5.46
C ALA A 193 12.64 3.77 -5.68
N LEU A 194 13.56 3.78 -4.73
CA LEU A 194 14.85 4.48 -4.86
C LEU A 194 15.67 3.93 -6.03
N ALA A 195 15.71 2.61 -6.22
CA ALA A 195 16.37 2.00 -7.36
C ALA A 195 15.70 2.40 -8.69
N SER A 196 14.37 2.51 -8.74
CA SER A 196 13.65 2.91 -9.94
C SER A 196 13.96 4.35 -10.37
N LEU A 197 14.15 5.28 -9.42
CA LEU A 197 14.58 6.66 -9.73
C LEU A 197 15.94 6.71 -10.45
N VAL A 198 16.84 5.78 -10.09
CA VAL A 198 18.19 5.71 -10.67
C VAL A 198 18.23 4.94 -11.98
N LEU A 199 17.49 3.83 -12.08
CA LEU A 199 17.45 2.99 -13.28
C LEU A 199 16.61 3.62 -14.39
N TYR A 200 15.63 4.44 -14.04
CA TYR A 200 14.66 5.00 -14.97
C TYR A 200 14.38 6.49 -14.73
N PRO A 201 15.39 7.36 -14.81
CA PRO A 201 15.28 8.78 -14.45
C PRO A 201 14.36 9.58 -15.39
N GLU A 202 14.16 9.11 -16.63
CA GLU A 202 13.38 9.78 -17.68
C GLU A 202 11.97 9.21 -17.87
N LEU A 203 11.53 8.29 -16.99
CA LEU A 203 10.17 7.77 -17.07
C LEU A 203 9.16 8.87 -16.74
N VAL A 204 8.61 9.48 -17.78
CA VAL A 204 7.48 10.40 -17.69
C VAL A 204 6.24 9.61 -17.24
N ASP A 205 5.55 10.13 -16.23
CA ASP A 205 4.26 9.61 -15.81
C ASP A 205 3.29 9.61 -17.00
N LYS A 206 2.81 8.43 -17.39
CA LYS A 206 1.85 8.30 -18.49
C LYS A 206 0.51 8.97 -18.15
N GLU A 207 0.22 9.21 -16.86
CA GLU A 207 -0.99 9.87 -16.38
C GLU A 207 -0.86 11.40 -16.27
N SER A 208 0.35 11.95 -16.31
CA SER A 208 0.55 13.41 -16.42
C SER A 208 0.36 13.93 -17.85
N ARG A 209 0.15 13.04 -18.83
CA ARG A 209 -0.31 13.41 -20.17
C ARG A 209 -1.80 13.77 -20.09
N PRO A 210 -2.23 14.95 -20.57
CA PRO A 210 -3.65 15.17 -20.84
C PRO A 210 -4.06 14.05 -21.79
N SER A 211 -5.07 13.27 -21.40
CA SER A 211 -5.59 12.18 -22.22
C SER A 211 -5.83 12.73 -23.62
N ALA A 212 -4.99 12.32 -24.58
CA ALA A 212 -5.29 12.52 -25.98
C ALA A 212 -6.50 11.63 -26.25
N ARG A 213 -7.69 12.23 -26.09
CA ARG A 213 -8.91 11.76 -26.70
C ARG A 213 -8.63 11.72 -28.20
N ASN A 214 -8.39 10.53 -28.72
CA ASN A 214 -8.71 10.19 -30.10
C ASN A 214 -10.00 9.38 -30.05
#